data_AF-A0A251TGA8-F1
#
_entry.id   AF-A0A251TGA8-F1
#
_cell.length_a   1.000
_cell.length_b   1.000
_cell.length_c   1.000
_cell.angle_alpha   90.00
_cell.angle_beta   90.00
_cell.angle_gamma   90.00
#
_symmetry.space_group_name_H-M   'P 1'
#
loop_
_entity.id
_entity.type
_entity.pdbx_description
1 polymer ?
#
loop_
_entity_poly.entity_id
_entity_poly.type
_entity_poly.pdbx_seq_one_letter_code
_entity_poly.pdbx_strand_id
1 'polypeptide(L)'
;MAESEPTQTTEPLAQRDGGEEHLKYLDFVQNAVIYFVVCFSTVYGYAKENAGSLKPGVQTVENTVRTVVGPVYEKYHELPLEALKFLDLKVGDLMTELNRHVPSLMKQASSQAKYAAQNLPEVAKALALEALKTATNVANTLYIKYEPTAKELYKNYEPVAEKYAVSTWRSLNKLPVFPQVAHVAVPAGAYLLEKYNYTVSYTAEKGYVVAQYLPLVPIDKIAKVFEEGEKGSTVSESVEVET
;
A
#
# COMPACT_ATOMS: atom_id res chain seq x y z
N MET A 1 -59.16 -25.46 -32.54
CA MET A 1 -59.10 -24.13 -31.91
C MET A 1 -59.44 -24.32 -30.44
N ALA A 2 -58.61 -24.00 -29.45
CA ALA A 2 -57.33 -23.32 -29.44
C ALA A 2 -56.47 -23.92 -28.32
N GLU A 3 -55.15 -23.87 -28.53
CA GLU A 3 -54.10 -24.14 -27.55
C GLU A 3 -54.21 -23.19 -26.35
N SER A 4 -53.88 -23.69 -25.16
CA SER A 4 -53.63 -22.85 -23.98
C SER A 4 -52.13 -22.90 -23.69
N GLU A 5 -51.48 -21.76 -23.88
CA GLU A 5 -50.06 -21.49 -23.64
C GLU A 5 -49.70 -21.60 -22.14
N PRO A 6 -48.48 -22.02 -21.80
CA PRO A 6 -47.99 -22.01 -20.43
C PRO A 6 -47.43 -20.62 -20.06
N THR A 7 -47.90 -20.10 -18.92
CA THR A 7 -47.41 -18.88 -18.29
C THR A 7 -45.94 -19.05 -17.91
N GLN A 8 -45.05 -18.35 -18.64
CA GLN A 8 -43.65 -18.19 -18.31
C GLN A 8 -43.53 -17.50 -16.94
N THR A 9 -43.00 -18.23 -15.95
CA THR A 9 -42.55 -17.65 -14.69
C THR A 9 -41.18 -17.03 -14.94
N THR A 10 -41.19 -15.70 -15.03
CA THR A 10 -40.04 -14.83 -15.21
C THR A 10 -39.03 -15.04 -14.08
N GLU A 11 -37.83 -15.49 -14.43
CA GLU A 11 -36.65 -15.41 -13.57
C GLU A 11 -36.42 -13.94 -13.15
N PRO A 12 -36.12 -13.64 -11.88
CA PRO A 12 -35.73 -12.30 -11.52
C PRO A 12 -34.33 -12.04 -12.07
N LEU A 13 -34.30 -11.26 -13.15
CA LEU A 13 -33.16 -10.51 -13.66
C LEU A 13 -32.32 -10.02 -12.48
N ALA A 14 -31.08 -10.51 -12.42
CA ALA A 14 -30.02 -9.92 -11.65
C ALA A 14 -29.99 -8.42 -11.98
N GLN A 15 -30.45 -7.60 -11.03
CA GLN A 15 -30.14 -6.19 -10.99
C GLN A 15 -28.61 -6.10 -10.88
N ARG A 16 -27.99 -5.93 -12.04
CA ARG A 16 -26.61 -5.49 -12.18
C ARG A 16 -26.64 -4.05 -11.69
N ASP A 17 -26.33 -3.88 -10.42
CA ASP A 17 -26.22 -2.59 -9.76
C ASP A 17 -25.21 -1.73 -10.55
N GLY A 18 -25.75 -0.77 -11.28
CA GLY A 18 -25.03 0.30 -11.94
C GLY A 18 -24.99 1.48 -10.98
N GLY A 19 -24.11 1.40 -9.99
CA GLY A 19 -23.80 2.48 -9.06
C GLY A 19 -22.29 2.54 -8.90
N GLU A 20 -21.72 3.70 -9.20
CA GLU A 20 -20.36 4.20 -8.94
C GLU A 20 -19.35 3.18 -8.38
N GLU A 21 -18.21 3.00 -9.05
CA GLU A 21 -17.09 2.08 -8.72
C GLU A 21 -16.58 2.21 -7.27
N HIS A 22 -17.36 1.74 -6.31
CA HIS A 22 -17.08 1.80 -4.90
C HIS A 22 -16.30 0.54 -4.51
N LEU A 23 -15.22 0.73 -3.74
CA LEU A 23 -14.45 -0.39 -3.19
C LEU A 23 -15.39 -1.19 -2.27
N LYS A 24 -15.49 -2.50 -2.47
CA LYS A 24 -16.42 -3.36 -1.71
C LYS A 24 -15.86 -3.80 -0.36
N TYR A 25 -14.55 -3.97 -0.26
CA TYR A 25 -13.83 -4.49 0.90
C TYR A 25 -12.81 -3.49 1.45
N LEU A 26 -12.24 -2.64 0.61
CA LEU A 26 -11.16 -1.69 0.93
C LEU A 26 -11.65 -0.24 1.03
N ASP A 27 -12.96 0.00 1.05
CA ASP A 27 -13.52 1.35 1.24
C ASP A 27 -13.05 2.02 2.55
N PHE A 28 -12.84 1.24 3.61
CA PHE A 28 -12.27 1.77 4.85
C PHE A 28 -10.87 2.36 4.65
N VAL A 29 -10.07 1.85 3.70
CA VAL A 29 -8.74 2.38 3.37
C VAL A 29 -8.88 3.72 2.69
N GLN A 30 -9.79 3.84 1.72
CA GLN A 30 -10.08 5.10 1.03
C GLN A 30 -10.58 6.16 2.02
N ASN A 31 -11.52 5.80 2.90
CA ASN A 31 -12.01 6.69 3.95
C ASN A 31 -10.91 7.10 4.94
N ALA A 32 -10.03 6.16 5.33
CA ALA A 32 -8.89 6.47 6.19
C ALA A 32 -7.91 7.45 5.53
N VAL A 33 -7.64 7.29 4.23
CA VAL A 33 -6.80 8.22 3.47
C VAL A 33 -7.45 9.60 3.39
N ILE A 34 -8.75 9.68 3.10
CA ILE A 34 -9.48 10.96 3.08
C ILE A 34 -9.40 11.64 4.45
N TYR A 35 -9.70 10.89 5.52
CA TYR A 35 -9.62 11.41 6.89
C TYR A 35 -8.22 11.90 7.23
N PHE A 36 -7.19 11.13 6.89
CA PHE A 36 -5.80 11.51 7.07
C PHE A 36 -5.45 12.80 6.34
N VAL A 37 -5.82 12.91 5.05
CA VAL A 37 -5.59 14.11 4.24
C VAL A 37 -6.29 15.32 4.86
N VAL A 38 -7.55 15.19 5.29
CA VAL A 38 -8.31 16.27 5.93
C VAL A 38 -7.65 16.70 7.24
N CYS A 39 -7.32 15.75 8.12
CA CYS A 39 -6.66 16.05 9.39
C CYS A 39 -5.30 16.72 9.20
N PHE A 40 -4.44 16.15 8.35
CA PHE A 40 -3.12 16.72 8.09
C PHE A 40 -3.19 18.08 7.41
N SER A 41 -4.09 18.27 6.44
CA SER A 41 -4.28 19.57 5.78
C SER A 41 -4.73 20.64 6.76
N THR A 42 -5.60 20.27 7.72
CA THR A 42 -6.06 21.18 8.78
C THR A 42 -4.92 21.58 9.71
N VAL A 43 -4.15 20.60 10.20
CA VAL A 43 -3.00 20.84 11.08
C VAL A 43 -1.91 21.65 10.37
N TYR A 44 -1.58 21.29 9.13
CA TYR A 44 -0.60 22.00 8.31
C TYR A 44 -1.06 23.43 8.02
N GLY A 45 -2.32 23.62 7.62
CA GLY A 45 -2.89 24.95 7.38
C GLY A 45 -2.82 25.83 8.63
N TYR A 46 -3.18 25.27 9.79
CA TYR A 46 -3.04 25.97 11.07
C TYR A 46 -1.58 26.34 11.38
N ALA A 47 -0.66 25.38 11.26
CA ALA A 47 0.76 25.63 11.52
C ALA A 47 1.35 26.68 10.57
N LYS A 48 0.97 26.64 9.29
CA LYS A 48 1.40 27.58 8.25
C LYS A 48 0.91 29.00 8.55
N GLU A 49 -0.35 29.18 8.93
CA GLU A 49 -0.88 30.50 9.29
C GLU A 49 -0.21 31.08 10.54
N ASN A 50 0.19 30.21 11.48
CA ASN A 50 0.86 30.59 12.72
C ASN A 50 2.40 30.57 12.64
N ALA A 51 2.99 30.39 11.45
CA ALA A 51 4.44 30.24 11.29
C ALA A 51 5.27 31.52 11.53
N GLY A 52 4.62 32.67 11.74
CA GLY A 52 5.29 33.94 12.05
C GLY A 52 6.34 34.32 11.00
N SER A 53 7.58 34.54 11.44
CA SER A 53 8.71 34.91 10.58
C SER A 53 9.11 33.82 9.57
N LEU A 54 8.69 32.57 9.76
CA LEU A 54 9.00 31.46 8.85
C LEU A 54 7.98 31.33 7.70
N LYS A 55 6.85 32.04 7.76
CA LYS A 55 5.77 31.97 6.77
C LYS A 55 6.25 32.20 5.31
N PRO A 56 7.13 33.18 5.01
CA PRO A 56 7.65 33.36 3.66
C PRO A 56 8.46 32.14 3.18
N GLY A 57 9.30 31.57 4.05
CA GLY A 57 10.09 30.37 3.72
C GLY A 57 9.22 29.15 3.46
N VAL A 58 8.17 28.94 4.27
CA VAL A 58 7.20 27.85 4.06
C VAL A 58 6.48 28.01 2.72
N GLN A 59 6.05 29.22 2.36
CA GLN A 59 5.41 29.48 1.06
C GLN A 59 6.36 29.25 -0.12
N THR A 60 7.63 29.67 -0.01
CA THR A 60 8.64 29.40 -1.04
C THR A 60 8.84 27.91 -1.25
N VAL A 61 9.00 27.14 -0.16
CA VAL A 61 9.17 25.68 -0.24
C VAL A 61 7.92 25.02 -0.83
N GLU A 62 6.73 25.40 -0.40
CA GLU A 62 5.47 24.85 -0.94
C GLU A 62 5.34 25.11 -2.45
N ASN A 63 5.62 26.33 -2.90
CA ASN A 63 5.57 26.68 -4.31
C ASN A 63 6.60 25.87 -5.11
N THR A 64 7.83 25.71 -4.61
CA THR A 64 8.84 24.92 -5.29
C THR A 64 8.50 23.44 -5.32
N VAL A 65 8.01 22.87 -4.22
CA VAL A 65 7.54 21.47 -4.17
C VAL A 65 6.40 21.27 -5.17
N ARG A 66 5.45 22.19 -5.24
CA ARG A 66 4.36 22.15 -6.23
C ARG A 66 4.91 22.16 -7.66
N THR A 67 5.91 22.98 -7.97
CA THR A 67 6.52 23.02 -9.31
C THR A 67 7.30 21.75 -9.64
N VAL A 68 8.06 21.20 -8.69
CA VAL A 68 8.94 20.04 -8.93
C VAL A 68 8.17 18.72 -8.91
N VAL A 69 7.25 18.56 -7.95
CA VAL A 69 6.52 17.30 -7.69
C VAL A 69 5.15 17.30 -8.36
N GLY A 70 4.54 18.46 -8.58
CA GLY A 70 3.22 18.58 -9.23
C GLY A 70 3.13 17.81 -10.55
N PRO A 71 4.08 17.95 -11.49
CA PRO A 71 4.05 17.19 -12.75
C PRO A 71 4.11 15.67 -12.57
N VAL A 72 4.77 15.19 -11.49
CA VAL A 72 4.85 13.77 -11.16
C VAL A 72 3.53 13.29 -10.56
N TYR A 73 2.92 14.09 -9.68
CA TYR A 73 1.62 13.80 -9.10
C TYR A 73 0.53 13.70 -10.19
N GLU A 74 0.43 14.69 -11.06
CA GLU A 74 -0.56 14.68 -12.16
C GLU A 74 -0.46 13.43 -13.03
N LYS A 75 0.76 12.93 -13.27
CA LYS A 75 0.97 11.75 -14.10
C LYS A 75 0.56 10.42 -13.43
N TYR A 76 0.58 10.35 -12.10
CA TYR A 76 0.51 9.09 -11.37
C TYR A 76 -0.54 9.04 -10.27
N HIS A 77 -1.25 10.14 -9.98
CA HIS A 77 -2.21 10.22 -8.87
C HIS A 77 -3.39 9.24 -8.99
N GLU A 78 -3.72 8.78 -10.19
CA GLU A 78 -4.77 7.78 -10.41
C GLU A 78 -4.29 6.33 -10.16
N LEU A 79 -2.98 6.07 -10.27
CA LEU A 79 -2.42 4.72 -10.12
C LEU A 79 -2.70 4.08 -8.74
N PRO A 80 -2.56 4.80 -7.61
CA PRO A 80 -2.87 4.23 -6.30
C PRO A 80 -4.33 3.79 -6.17
N LEU A 81 -5.27 4.57 -6.73
CA LEU A 81 -6.69 4.25 -6.68
C LEU A 81 -7.01 3.04 -7.56
N GLU A 82 -6.44 2.96 -8.76
CA GLU A 82 -6.61 1.82 -9.66
C GLU A 82 -6.00 0.52 -9.08
N ALA A 83 -4.83 0.62 -8.47
CA ALA A 83 -4.22 -0.49 -7.74
C ALA A 83 -5.09 -0.94 -6.54
N LEU A 84 -5.70 0.01 -5.83
CA LEU A 84 -6.60 -0.29 -4.72
C LEU A 84 -7.89 -0.97 -5.20
N LYS A 85 -8.47 -0.53 -6.34
CA LYS A 85 -9.62 -1.17 -7.00
C LYS A 85 -9.30 -2.59 -7.45
N PHE A 86 -8.13 -2.80 -8.04
CA PHE A 86 -7.67 -4.14 -8.40
C PHE A 86 -7.56 -5.04 -7.17
N LEU A 87 -6.97 -4.54 -6.08
CA LEU A 87 -6.83 -5.31 -4.85
C LEU A 87 -8.20 -5.62 -4.23
N ASP A 88 -9.13 -4.67 -4.24
CA ASP A 88 -10.49 -4.83 -3.74
C ASP A 88 -11.26 -5.94 -4.46
N LEU A 89 -11.21 -5.94 -5.79
CA LEU A 89 -11.76 -7.00 -6.63
C LEU A 89 -11.16 -8.36 -6.28
N LYS A 90 -9.84 -8.41 -6.05
CA LYS A 90 -9.12 -9.65 -5.72
C LYS A 90 -9.43 -10.16 -4.30
N VAL A 91 -9.60 -9.25 -3.34
CA VAL A 91 -10.10 -9.60 -2.00
C VAL A 91 -11.52 -10.17 -2.11
N GLY A 92 -12.34 -9.66 -3.03
CA GLY A 92 -13.64 -10.23 -3.34
C GLY A 92 -13.60 -11.65 -3.89
N ASP A 93 -12.71 -11.93 -4.83
CA ASP A 93 -12.47 -13.29 -5.35
C ASP A 93 -12.06 -14.24 -4.21
N LEU A 94 -11.13 -13.81 -3.36
CA LEU A 94 -10.68 -14.56 -2.19
C LEU A 94 -11.83 -14.84 -1.21
N MET A 95 -12.63 -13.83 -0.89
CA MET A 95 -13.74 -13.99 0.06
C MET A 95 -14.83 -14.91 -0.48
N THR A 96 -15.05 -14.90 -1.79
CA THR A 96 -15.99 -15.81 -2.46
C THR A 96 -15.48 -17.25 -2.40
N GLU A 97 -14.20 -17.48 -2.70
CA GLU A 97 -13.58 -18.81 -2.63
C GLU A 97 -13.49 -19.32 -1.19
N LEU A 98 -13.18 -18.46 -0.22
CA LEU A 98 -13.15 -18.80 1.20
C LEU A 98 -14.54 -19.20 1.71
N ASN A 99 -15.58 -18.46 1.33
CA ASN A 99 -16.97 -18.79 1.68
C ASN A 99 -17.42 -20.13 1.08
N ARG A 100 -16.85 -20.54 -0.06
CA ARG A 100 -17.14 -21.84 -0.67
C ARG A 100 -16.56 -23.02 0.13
N HIS A 101 -15.41 -22.81 0.79
CA HIS A 101 -14.68 -23.86 1.49
C HIS A 101 -14.84 -23.85 3.02
N VAL A 102 -15.31 -22.74 3.60
CA VAL A 102 -15.50 -22.62 5.05
C VAL A 102 -17.01 -22.45 5.35
N PRO A 103 -17.65 -23.41 6.03
CA PRO A 103 -19.08 -23.34 6.30
C PRO A 103 -19.45 -22.14 7.19
N SER A 104 -20.67 -21.63 6.97
CA SER A 104 -21.26 -20.45 7.62
C SER A 104 -21.21 -20.48 9.16
N LEU A 105 -21.17 -21.66 9.78
CA LEU A 105 -21.06 -21.87 11.23
C LEU A 105 -19.85 -21.17 11.86
N MET A 106 -18.73 -21.02 11.14
CA MET A 106 -17.50 -20.42 11.67
C MET A 106 -17.55 -18.89 11.71
N LYS A 107 -18.37 -18.25 10.88
CA LYS A 107 -18.58 -16.79 10.90
C LYS A 107 -19.24 -16.32 12.20
N GLN A 108 -20.10 -17.15 12.77
CA GLN A 108 -20.78 -16.88 14.04
C GLN A 108 -19.86 -17.10 15.26
N ALA A 109 -18.85 -17.96 15.13
CA ALA A 109 -17.86 -18.21 16.18
C ALA A 109 -16.82 -17.09 16.31
N SER A 110 -16.47 -16.38 15.23
CA SER A 110 -15.42 -15.35 15.26
C SER A 110 -15.79 -14.11 16.09
N SER A 111 -17.07 -13.72 16.08
CA SER A 111 -17.58 -12.63 16.92
C SER A 111 -17.68 -13.00 18.40
N GLN A 112 -17.76 -14.30 18.73
CA GLN A 112 -17.80 -14.82 20.10
C GLN A 112 -16.42 -15.30 20.63
N ALA A 113 -15.37 -15.22 19.81
CA ALA A 113 -14.10 -15.91 20.06
C ALA A 113 -13.25 -15.34 21.21
N LYS A 114 -13.49 -14.10 21.68
CA LYS A 114 -12.64 -13.50 22.73
C LYS A 114 -12.86 -14.12 24.12
N TYR A 115 -13.98 -14.80 24.36
CA TYR A 115 -14.29 -15.47 25.63
C TYR A 115 -14.38 -17.01 25.52
N ALA A 116 -14.72 -17.57 24.35
CA ALA A 116 -14.91 -19.01 24.19
C ALA A 116 -13.60 -19.79 23.89
N ALA A 117 -12.52 -19.13 23.47
CA ALA A 117 -11.29 -19.76 22.98
C ALA A 117 -10.62 -20.73 23.96
N GLN A 118 -10.77 -20.54 25.26
CA GLN A 118 -10.18 -21.43 26.27
C GLN A 118 -10.95 -22.74 26.46
N ASN A 119 -12.24 -22.79 26.08
CA ASN A 119 -13.14 -23.93 26.30
C ASN A 119 -13.64 -24.61 25.02
N LEU A 120 -13.04 -24.31 23.87
CA LEU A 120 -13.46 -24.96 22.61
C LEU A 120 -13.24 -26.48 22.69
N PRO A 121 -14.27 -27.30 22.38
CA PRO A 121 -14.11 -28.75 22.25
C PRO A 121 -12.98 -29.10 21.28
N GLU A 122 -12.28 -30.21 21.50
CA GLU A 122 -11.15 -30.64 20.65
C GLU A 122 -11.55 -30.78 19.18
N VAL A 123 -12.79 -31.19 18.90
CA VAL A 123 -13.38 -31.24 17.56
C VAL A 123 -13.48 -29.85 16.92
N ALA A 124 -13.83 -28.81 17.70
CA ALA A 124 -13.90 -27.43 17.20
C ALA A 124 -12.49 -26.83 16.98
N LYS A 125 -11.50 -27.21 17.80
CA LYS A 125 -10.09 -26.83 17.57
C LYS A 125 -9.53 -27.47 16.30
N ALA A 126 -9.83 -28.75 16.07
CA ALA A 126 -9.44 -29.44 14.85
C ALA A 126 -10.06 -28.79 13.60
N LEU A 127 -11.35 -28.45 13.65
CA LEU A 127 -12.04 -27.76 12.56
C LEU A 127 -11.46 -26.36 12.28
N ALA A 128 -11.11 -25.61 13.33
CA ALA A 128 -10.47 -24.30 13.21
C ALA A 128 -9.07 -24.41 12.60
N LEU A 129 -8.29 -25.42 13.00
CA LEU A 129 -6.97 -25.69 12.43
C LEU A 129 -7.07 -26.08 10.94
N GLU A 130 -8.06 -26.88 10.57
CA GLU A 130 -8.32 -27.27 9.19
C GLU A 130 -8.76 -26.07 8.32
N ALA A 131 -9.63 -25.21 8.84
CA ALA A 131 -10.01 -23.98 8.16
C ALA A 131 -8.83 -23.02 8.00
N LEU A 132 -7.99 -22.87 9.04
CA LEU A 132 -6.75 -22.09 8.95
C LEU A 132 -5.82 -22.66 7.88
N LYS A 133 -5.60 -23.98 7.88
CA LYS A 133 -4.77 -24.67 6.87
C LYS A 133 -5.33 -24.45 5.46
N THR A 134 -6.65 -24.51 5.30
CA THR A 134 -7.32 -24.27 4.02
C THR A 134 -7.15 -22.83 3.56
N ALA A 135 -7.38 -21.86 4.45
CA ALA A 135 -7.18 -20.44 4.17
C ALA A 135 -5.71 -20.14 3.81
N THR A 136 -4.75 -20.72 4.54
CA THR A 136 -3.32 -20.61 4.23
C THR A 136 -2.98 -21.23 2.89
N ASN A 137 -3.55 -22.39 2.54
CA ASN A 137 -3.32 -23.01 1.24
C ASN A 137 -3.86 -22.14 0.10
N VAL A 138 -5.08 -21.61 0.23
CA VAL A 138 -5.67 -20.69 -0.76
C VAL A 138 -4.81 -19.42 -0.88
N ALA A 139 -4.40 -18.83 0.25
CA ALA A 139 -3.51 -17.67 0.26
C ALA A 139 -2.16 -17.97 -0.43
N ASN A 140 -1.55 -19.13 -0.16
CA ASN A 140 -0.32 -19.57 -0.81
C ASN A 140 -0.50 -19.78 -2.32
N THR A 141 -1.60 -20.40 -2.75
CA THR A 141 -1.90 -20.58 -4.17
C THR A 141 -2.02 -19.22 -4.88
N LEU A 142 -2.71 -18.26 -4.27
CA LEU A 142 -2.83 -16.91 -4.82
C LEU A 142 -1.48 -16.18 -4.82
N TYR A 143 -0.72 -16.28 -3.72
CA TYR A 143 0.63 -15.72 -3.64
C TYR A 143 1.51 -16.25 -4.76
N ILE A 144 1.60 -17.57 -4.94
CA ILE A 144 2.40 -18.20 -6.01
C ILE A 144 1.92 -17.77 -7.40
N LYS A 145 0.60 -17.62 -7.59
CA LYS A 145 0.03 -17.18 -8.87
C LYS A 145 0.41 -15.74 -9.22
N TYR A 146 0.45 -14.85 -8.23
CA TYR A 146 0.62 -13.41 -8.46
C TYR A 146 2.03 -12.90 -8.20
N GLU A 147 2.84 -13.63 -7.42
CA GLU A 147 4.24 -13.31 -7.14
C GLU A 147 5.04 -13.06 -8.42
N PRO A 148 4.93 -13.87 -9.51
CA PRO A 148 5.68 -13.61 -10.74
C PRO A 148 5.29 -12.28 -11.39
N THR A 149 3.99 -12.00 -11.51
CA THR A 149 3.49 -10.73 -12.08
C THR A 149 3.88 -9.54 -11.22
N ALA A 150 3.80 -9.66 -9.89
CA ALA A 150 4.23 -8.62 -8.98
C ALA A 150 5.74 -8.35 -9.15
N LYS A 151 6.58 -9.40 -9.17
CA LYS A 151 8.03 -9.27 -9.40
C LYS A 151 8.36 -8.64 -10.75
N GLU A 152 7.62 -9.00 -11.81
CA GLU A 152 7.79 -8.42 -13.13
C GLU A 152 7.43 -6.93 -13.16
N LEU A 153 6.30 -6.55 -12.57
CA LEU A 153 5.92 -5.14 -12.41
C LEU A 153 6.97 -4.39 -11.61
N TYR A 154 7.40 -4.93 -10.46
CA TYR A 154 8.49 -4.33 -9.67
C TYR A 154 9.73 -4.11 -10.52
N LYS A 155 10.20 -5.12 -11.25
CA LYS A 155 11.38 -5.01 -12.11
C LYS A 155 11.26 -3.91 -13.18
N ASN A 156 10.06 -3.73 -13.74
CA ASN A 156 9.82 -2.74 -14.80
C ASN A 156 9.69 -1.31 -14.24
N TYR A 157 9.06 -1.16 -13.08
CA TYR A 157 8.79 0.17 -12.49
C TYR A 157 9.89 0.66 -11.55
N GLU A 158 10.63 -0.24 -10.91
CA GLU A 158 11.72 0.10 -9.99
C GLU A 158 12.74 1.06 -10.59
N PRO A 159 13.35 0.83 -11.77
CA PRO A 159 14.34 1.77 -12.31
C PRO A 159 13.74 3.14 -12.64
N VAL A 160 12.45 3.17 -13.01
CA VAL A 160 11.73 4.43 -13.25
C VAL A 160 11.52 5.17 -11.93
N ALA A 161 11.04 4.47 -10.91
CA ALA A 161 10.82 5.02 -9.57
C ALA A 161 12.11 5.54 -8.95
N GLU A 162 13.20 4.77 -9.02
CA GLU A 162 14.54 5.18 -8.56
C GLU A 162 15.00 6.47 -9.26
N LYS A 163 14.91 6.52 -10.60
CA LYS A 163 15.32 7.71 -11.36
C LYS A 163 14.55 8.96 -10.93
N TYR A 164 13.23 8.87 -10.79
CA TYR A 164 12.41 9.99 -10.32
C TYR A 164 12.73 10.36 -8.88
N ALA A 165 12.84 9.38 -7.98
CA ALA A 165 13.15 9.60 -6.58
C ALA A 165 14.50 10.34 -6.41
N VAL A 166 15.55 9.89 -7.09
CA VAL A 166 16.88 10.55 -7.10
C VAL A 166 16.79 11.97 -7.68
N SER A 167 16.10 12.15 -8.81
CA SER A 167 15.94 13.46 -9.44
C SER A 167 15.22 14.47 -8.53
N THR A 168 14.11 14.04 -7.94
CA THR A 168 13.32 14.85 -7.01
C THR A 168 14.13 15.15 -5.75
N TRP A 169 14.82 14.16 -5.19
CA TRP A 169 15.70 14.34 -4.03
C TRP A 169 16.80 15.38 -4.27
N ARG A 170 17.48 15.33 -5.42
CA ARG A 170 18.48 16.35 -5.79
C ARG A 170 17.87 17.74 -5.90
N SER A 171 16.68 17.84 -6.48
CA SER A 171 15.98 19.12 -6.65
C SER A 171 15.57 19.70 -5.30
N LEU A 172 15.10 18.85 -4.38
CA LEU A 172 14.74 19.26 -3.03
C LEU A 172 15.97 19.68 -2.21
N ASN A 173 17.12 19.01 -2.35
CA ASN A 173 18.36 19.38 -1.66
C ASN A 173 18.93 20.75 -2.07
N LYS A 174 18.46 21.34 -3.18
CA LYS A 174 18.81 22.72 -3.56
C LYS A 174 18.00 23.78 -2.78
N LEU A 175 17.00 23.37 -1.99
CA LEU A 175 16.17 24.29 -1.22
C LEU A 175 16.87 24.69 0.09
N PRO A 176 16.73 25.95 0.56
CA PRO A 176 17.51 26.46 1.70
C PRO A 176 17.36 25.70 3.03
N VAL A 177 16.19 25.09 3.28
CA VAL A 177 15.87 24.42 4.56
C VAL A 177 15.84 22.89 4.43
N PHE A 178 15.65 22.38 3.21
CA PHE A 178 15.42 20.96 3.00
C PHE A 178 16.59 20.06 3.44
N PRO A 179 17.87 20.39 3.17
CA PRO A 179 18.99 19.57 3.64
C PRO A 179 19.02 19.38 5.17
N GLN A 180 18.64 20.41 5.93
CA GLN A 180 18.61 20.35 7.39
C GLN A 180 17.49 19.42 7.88
N VAL A 181 16.33 19.49 7.24
CA VAL A 181 15.21 18.59 7.51
C VAL A 181 15.56 17.16 7.12
N ALA A 182 16.18 16.98 5.95
CA ALA A 182 16.63 15.68 5.45
C ALA A 182 17.62 15.01 6.42
N HIS A 183 18.57 15.77 6.97
CA HIS A 183 19.56 15.26 7.92
C HIS A 183 18.93 14.65 9.19
N VAL A 184 17.74 15.11 9.59
CA VAL A 184 16.99 14.57 10.73
C VAL A 184 16.02 13.46 10.29
N ALA A 185 15.30 13.68 9.18
CA ALA A 185 14.25 12.78 8.73
C ALA A 185 14.78 11.48 8.15
N VAL A 186 15.91 11.50 7.43
CA VAL A 186 16.47 10.30 6.78
C VAL A 186 16.88 9.25 7.81
N PRO A 187 17.67 9.55 8.87
CA PRO A 187 18.01 8.57 9.89
C PRO A 187 16.79 8.05 10.65
N ALA A 188 15.82 8.92 10.96
CA ALA A 188 14.58 8.51 11.62
C ALA A 188 13.76 7.55 10.75
N GLY A 189 13.67 7.82 9.44
CA GLY A 189 13.04 6.94 8.46
C GLY A 189 13.74 5.58 8.38
N ALA A 190 15.07 5.58 8.26
CA ALA A 190 15.87 4.34 8.24
C ALA A 190 15.62 3.48 9.48
N TYR A 191 15.65 4.07 10.67
CA TYR A 191 15.36 3.36 11.93
C TYR A 191 13.97 2.71 11.96
N LEU A 192 12.94 3.43 11.49
CA LEU A 192 11.57 2.89 11.43
C LEU A 192 11.48 1.70 10.47
N LEU A 193 12.15 1.79 9.32
CA LEU A 193 12.20 0.69 8.34
C LEU A 193 12.97 -0.51 8.88
N GLU A 194 14.08 -0.30 9.60
CA GLU A 194 14.82 -1.37 10.28
C GLU A 194 13.95 -2.09 11.31
N LYS A 195 13.19 -1.34 12.12
CA LYS A 195 12.27 -1.92 13.11
C LYS A 195 11.13 -2.70 12.47
N TYR A 196 10.58 -2.20 11.37
CA TYR A 196 9.61 -2.93 10.59
C TYR A 196 10.20 -4.25 10.08
N ASN A 197 11.34 -4.21 9.39
CA ASN A 197 12.00 -5.41 8.86
C ASN A 197 12.33 -6.42 9.96
N TYR A 198 12.87 -5.96 11.09
CA TYR A 198 13.12 -6.80 12.26
C TYR A 198 11.85 -7.48 12.75
N THR A 199 10.75 -6.74 12.86
CA THR A 199 9.48 -7.28 13.36
C THR A 199 8.91 -8.34 12.41
N VAL A 200 8.97 -8.10 11.10
CA VAL A 200 8.56 -9.06 10.08
C VAL A 200 9.39 -10.34 10.18
N SER A 201 10.72 -10.23 10.19
CA SER A 201 11.62 -11.39 10.29
C SER A 201 11.42 -12.16 11.61
N TYR A 202 11.38 -11.45 12.74
CA TYR A 202 11.16 -12.05 14.06
C TYR A 202 9.84 -12.82 14.15
N THR A 203 8.75 -12.25 13.62
CA THR A 203 7.43 -12.90 13.66
C THR A 203 7.35 -14.07 12.67
N ALA A 204 8.01 -13.98 11.52
CA ALA A 204 8.15 -15.11 10.60
C ALA A 204 8.91 -16.28 11.26
N GLU A 205 10.02 -16.01 11.96
CA GLU A 205 10.78 -17.01 12.72
C GLU A 205 9.96 -17.68 13.83
N LYS A 206 9.01 -16.94 14.42
CA LYS A 206 8.06 -17.46 15.42
C LYS A 206 6.91 -18.27 14.84
N GLY A 207 6.84 -18.43 13.50
CA GLY A 207 5.82 -19.22 12.83
C GLY A 207 4.49 -18.48 12.62
N TYR A 208 4.45 -17.15 12.76
CA TYR A 208 3.26 -16.38 12.41
C TYR A 208 3.10 -16.35 10.88
N VAL A 209 2.11 -17.08 10.38
CA VAL A 209 1.87 -17.29 8.94
C VAL A 209 1.71 -15.97 8.18
N VAL A 210 1.09 -14.96 8.79
CA VAL A 210 0.88 -13.63 8.16
C VAL A 210 2.21 -12.93 7.82
N ALA A 211 3.25 -13.14 8.63
CA ALA A 211 4.55 -12.49 8.44
C ALA A 211 5.24 -12.94 7.15
N GLN A 212 4.94 -14.14 6.64
CA GLN A 212 5.51 -14.68 5.40
C GLN A 212 5.06 -13.91 4.15
N TYR A 213 3.97 -13.15 4.26
CA TYR A 213 3.43 -12.35 3.15
C TYR A 213 3.81 -10.86 3.25
N LEU A 214 4.48 -10.44 4.33
CA LEU A 214 4.90 -9.06 4.51
C LEU A 214 6.26 -8.84 3.84
N PRO A 215 6.40 -7.87 2.91
CA PRO A 215 7.65 -7.65 2.22
C PRO A 215 8.67 -6.96 3.14
N LEU A 216 9.94 -7.35 3.03
CA LEU A 216 11.05 -6.62 3.63
C LEU A 216 11.43 -5.43 2.75
N VAL A 217 11.78 -4.31 3.38
CA VAL A 217 12.20 -3.09 2.69
C VAL A 217 13.71 -3.15 2.44
N PRO A 218 14.20 -3.00 1.19
CA PRO A 218 15.62 -3.10 0.88
C PRO A 218 16.36 -1.78 1.18
N ILE A 219 16.58 -1.49 2.47
CA ILE A 219 17.14 -0.23 2.96
C ILE A 219 18.52 0.06 2.34
N ASP A 220 19.41 -0.95 2.29
CA ASP A 220 20.76 -0.79 1.74
C ASP A 220 20.76 -0.42 0.25
N LYS A 221 19.83 -1.03 -0.51
CA LYS A 221 19.67 -0.71 -1.93
C LYS A 221 19.21 0.73 -2.11
N ILE A 222 18.22 1.16 -1.32
CA ILE A 222 17.70 2.52 -1.35
C ILE A 222 18.84 3.51 -1.05
N ALA A 223 19.58 3.30 0.06
CA ALA A 223 20.71 4.15 0.42
C ALA A 223 21.74 4.25 -0.71
N LYS A 224 22.13 3.11 -1.30
CA LYS A 224 23.08 3.05 -2.41
C LYS A 224 22.64 3.85 -3.64
N VAL A 225 21.37 3.77 -4.03
CA VAL A 225 20.82 4.50 -5.18
C VAL A 225 20.96 6.02 -5.02
N PHE A 226 20.77 6.53 -3.79
CA PHE A 226 20.94 7.96 -3.51
C PHE A 226 22.42 8.37 -3.46
N GLU A 227 23.31 7.55 -2.88
CA GLU A 227 24.75 7.82 -2.87
C GLU A 227 25.38 7.87 -4.28
N GLU A 228 25.02 6.92 -5.16
CA GLU A 228 25.46 6.90 -6.56
C GLU A 228 24.91 8.12 -7.33
N GLY A 229 23.69 8.52 -6.99
CA GLY A 229 23.06 9.72 -7.51
C GLY A 229 23.83 11.01 -7.16
N GLU A 230 24.49 11.08 -6.01
CA GLU A 230 25.29 12.25 -5.59
C GLU A 230 26.65 12.29 -6.29
N LYS A 231 27.32 11.14 -6.45
CA LYS A 231 28.65 11.02 -7.09
C LYS A 231 28.65 11.34 -8.59
N GLY A 232 27.52 11.15 -9.28
CA GLY A 232 27.40 11.47 -10.72
C GLY A 232 27.48 12.96 -11.07
N SER A 233 27.46 13.87 -10.08
CA SER A 233 27.55 15.31 -10.30
C SER A 233 28.98 15.87 -10.26
N THR A 234 29.97 15.12 -9.78
CA THR A 234 31.34 15.63 -9.55
C THR A 234 32.34 15.31 -10.67
N VAL A 235 31.93 14.61 -11.73
CA VAL A 235 32.85 14.17 -12.82
C VAL A 235 32.84 15.09 -14.05
N SER A 236 31.96 16.10 -14.12
CA SER A 236 31.83 16.98 -15.29
C SER A 236 32.55 18.33 -15.20
N GLU A 237 33.35 18.59 -14.15
CA GLU A 237 34.02 19.90 -13.96
C GLU A 237 35.54 19.79 -13.82
N SER A 238 36.16 18.88 -14.57
CA SER A 238 37.62 18.81 -14.64
C SER A 238 38.10 18.39 -16.04
N VAL A 239 37.83 19.24 -17.04
CA VAL A 239 38.65 19.32 -18.26
C VAL A 239 38.70 20.78 -18.71
N GLU A 240 39.78 21.47 -18.35
CA GLU A 240 40.54 22.41 -19.18
C GLU A 240 41.51 23.18 -18.29
N VAL A 241 42.76 22.71 -18.19
CA VAL A 241 43.96 23.53 -18.33
C VAL A 241 45.09 22.58 -18.71
N GLU A 242 45.51 22.59 -19.97
CA GLU A 242 46.92 22.38 -20.29
C GLU A 242 47.30 23.35 -21.41
N THR A 243 48.49 23.91 -21.20
CA THR A 243 49.07 25.18 -21.67
C THR A 243 49.42 25.26 -23.15
#